data_AF-X1QM56-F1
#
_entry.id   AF-X1QM56-F1
#
_cell.length_a   1.000
_cell.length_b   1.000
_cell.length_c   1.000
_cell.angle_alpha   90.00
_cell.angle_beta   90.00
_cell.angle_gamma   90.00
#
_symmetry.space_group_name_H-M   'P 1'
#
loop_
_entity.id
_entity.type
_entity.pdbx_description
1 polymer ?
#
loop_
_entity_poly.entity_id
_entity_poly.type
_entity_poly.pdbx_seq_one_letter_code
_entity_poly.pdbx_strand_id
1 'polypeptide(L)'
;MIREGKYEEALSIARDQVEGGAQVIDINMDDAMLDAEREMTNFLNLLMSEPDIARLPIMIDSSKWSVIEAGLKCLQGRAIVNSISLKEGEDAFREQAQKIKDYGVATIVMAFDEEGQAVTFKRKTEICKRAYRILTEEMNFPGEDIIFDPNILTIATGMEEHNNYAVDFMRTTTWIKENLPDTKVSGGVSNLSFSFRGNDTVREAMHSAFLYHAIKAGLDMGIVNPGMLQVYDEIPAELLELVEDVILNRRKDSTDRLISYAETVRQTAGKKVRKDDWRKKTVQDRINHALVRGITDHIEEDVEEARGGYDTSLEIIEGP
;
A
#
# COMPACT_ATOMS: atom_id res chain seq x y z
N MET A 1 -5.03 -16.24 -5.40
CA MET A 1 -6.22 -16.17 -4.51
C MET A 1 -7.46 -15.73 -5.27
N ILE A 2 -7.65 -14.44 -5.62
CA ILE A 2 -8.88 -13.97 -6.30
C ILE A 2 -9.19 -14.73 -7.59
N ARG A 3 -8.22 -14.85 -8.51
CA ARG A 3 -8.38 -15.64 -9.75
C ARG A 3 -8.72 -17.12 -9.51
N GLU A 4 -8.31 -17.66 -8.37
CA GLU A 4 -8.54 -19.05 -7.98
C GLU A 4 -9.84 -19.22 -7.16
N GLY A 5 -10.59 -18.14 -6.92
CA GLY A 5 -11.80 -18.15 -6.09
C GLY A 5 -11.52 -18.37 -4.60
N LYS A 6 -10.27 -18.25 -4.15
CA LYS A 6 -9.86 -18.42 -2.75
C LYS A 6 -10.09 -17.12 -1.98
N TYR A 7 -11.36 -16.76 -1.79
CA TYR A 7 -11.74 -15.50 -1.15
C TYR A 7 -11.48 -15.50 0.37
N GLU A 8 -11.56 -16.64 1.04
CA GLU A 8 -11.25 -16.75 2.48
C GLU A 8 -9.77 -16.43 2.76
N GLU A 9 -8.86 -16.94 1.94
CA GLU A 9 -7.43 -16.60 2.01
C GLU A 9 -7.18 -15.11 1.67
N ALA A 10 -7.97 -14.52 0.78
CA ALA A 10 -7.88 -13.10 0.50
C ALA A 10 -8.40 -12.24 1.67
N LEU A 11 -9.46 -12.68 2.36
CA LEU A 11 -9.99 -12.03 3.56
C LEU A 11 -8.97 -12.09 4.71
N SER A 12 -8.22 -13.18 4.87
CA SER A 12 -7.19 -13.25 5.92
C SER A 12 -6.11 -12.19 5.72
N ILE A 13 -5.73 -11.86 4.48
CA ILE A 13 -4.79 -10.77 4.20
C ILE A 13 -5.34 -9.41 4.65
N ALA A 14 -6.63 -9.15 4.42
CA ALA A 14 -7.25 -7.93 4.91
C ALA A 14 -7.26 -7.90 6.45
N ARG A 15 -7.58 -9.03 7.11
CA ARG A 15 -7.54 -9.17 8.57
C ARG A 15 -6.14 -8.92 9.12
N ASP A 16 -5.11 -9.53 8.53
CA ASP A 16 -3.72 -9.37 8.92
C ASP A 16 -3.27 -7.90 8.83
N GLN A 17 -3.75 -7.16 7.82
CA GLN A 17 -3.47 -5.72 7.71
C GLN A 17 -4.17 -4.90 8.81
N VAL A 18 -5.42 -5.23 9.16
CA VAL A 18 -6.12 -4.62 10.30
C VAL A 18 -5.36 -4.87 11.60
N GLU A 19 -4.96 -6.11 11.85
CA GLU A 19 -4.18 -6.50 13.04
C GLU A 19 -2.80 -5.84 13.06
N GLY A 20 -2.19 -5.66 11.89
CA GLY A 20 -0.95 -4.91 11.69
C GLY A 20 -1.08 -3.39 11.89
N GLY A 21 -2.29 -2.88 12.16
CA GLY A 21 -2.53 -1.48 12.48
C GLY A 21 -3.00 -0.61 11.32
N ALA A 22 -3.42 -1.20 10.19
CA ALA A 22 -4.08 -0.44 9.14
C ALA A 22 -5.33 0.27 9.67
N GLN A 23 -5.54 1.51 9.26
CA GLN A 23 -6.70 2.32 9.63
C GLN A 23 -7.70 2.49 8.47
N VAL A 24 -7.29 2.13 7.26
CA VAL A 24 -8.07 2.09 6.02
C VAL A 24 -7.57 0.89 5.23
N ILE A 25 -8.47 0.16 4.57
CA ILE A 25 -8.09 -0.96 3.69
C ILE A 25 -8.30 -0.55 2.23
N ASP A 26 -7.23 -0.58 1.44
CA ASP A 26 -7.26 -0.32 0.00
C ASP A 26 -7.51 -1.61 -0.77
N ILE A 27 -8.53 -1.60 -1.63
CA ILE A 27 -8.98 -2.76 -2.41
C ILE A 27 -8.88 -2.42 -3.88
N ASN A 28 -7.98 -3.12 -4.59
CA ASN A 28 -7.81 -3.02 -6.02
C ASN A 28 -8.08 -4.38 -6.70
N MET A 29 -8.99 -4.39 -7.68
CA MET A 29 -9.36 -5.59 -8.46
C MET A 29 -9.02 -5.47 -9.95
N ASP A 30 -8.26 -4.43 -10.34
CA ASP A 30 -7.85 -4.22 -11.71
C ASP A 30 -6.83 -5.27 -12.13
N ASP A 31 -7.28 -6.22 -12.93
CA ASP A 31 -6.44 -7.22 -13.57
C ASP A 31 -7.07 -7.64 -14.90
N ALA A 32 -6.25 -7.85 -15.93
CA ALA A 32 -6.74 -8.17 -17.26
C ALA A 32 -7.51 -9.51 -17.33
N MET A 33 -7.33 -10.40 -16.36
CA MET A 33 -8.00 -11.70 -16.29
C MET A 33 -9.23 -11.69 -15.38
N LEU A 34 -9.57 -10.56 -14.75
CA LEU A 34 -10.69 -10.44 -13.83
C LEU A 34 -11.80 -9.58 -14.41
N ASP A 35 -13.04 -9.96 -14.09
CA ASP A 35 -14.17 -9.03 -14.16
C ASP A 35 -14.11 -8.13 -12.93
N ALA A 36 -13.35 -7.04 -13.04
CA ALA A 36 -13.04 -6.16 -11.90
C ALA A 36 -14.31 -5.62 -11.20
N GLU A 37 -15.38 -5.34 -11.93
CA GLU A 37 -16.64 -4.84 -11.35
C GLU A 37 -17.31 -5.91 -10.47
N ARG A 38 -17.37 -7.14 -11.00
CA ARG A 38 -17.90 -8.29 -10.26
C ARG A 38 -17.03 -8.66 -9.06
N GLU A 39 -15.71 -8.70 -9.24
CA GLU A 39 -14.79 -9.08 -8.16
C GLU A 39 -14.75 -8.02 -7.06
N MET A 40 -14.80 -6.73 -7.41
CA MET A 40 -14.88 -5.64 -6.43
C MET A 40 -16.14 -5.78 -5.59
N THR A 41 -17.31 -5.88 -6.23
CA THR A 41 -18.59 -6.00 -5.50
C THR A 41 -18.68 -7.26 -4.65
N ASN A 42 -18.22 -8.41 -5.18
CA ASN A 42 -18.20 -9.66 -4.43
C ASN A 42 -17.29 -9.57 -3.19
N PHE A 43 -16.05 -9.11 -3.37
CA PHE A 43 -15.10 -9.05 -2.27
C PHE A 43 -15.48 -8.02 -1.21
N LEU A 44 -16.03 -6.86 -1.61
CA LEU A 44 -16.54 -5.87 -0.66
C LEU A 44 -17.71 -6.44 0.18
N ASN A 45 -18.62 -7.21 -0.42
CA ASN A 45 -19.69 -7.86 0.36
C ASN A 45 -19.12 -8.86 1.39
N LEU A 46 -18.08 -9.60 1.02
CA LEU A 46 -17.39 -10.51 1.93
C LEU A 46 -16.66 -9.76 3.07
N LEU A 47 -15.94 -8.68 2.75
CA LEU A 47 -15.28 -7.83 3.74
C LEU A 47 -16.28 -7.24 4.74
N MET A 48 -17.46 -6.82 4.27
CA MET A 48 -18.52 -6.29 5.13
C MET A 48 -19.19 -7.36 6.00
N SER A 49 -19.01 -8.65 5.71
CA SER A 49 -19.48 -9.74 6.58
C SER A 49 -18.54 -10.04 7.75
N GLU A 50 -17.32 -9.52 7.72
CA GLU A 50 -16.28 -9.69 8.74
C GLU A 50 -16.21 -8.45 9.67
N PRO A 51 -16.71 -8.50 10.91
CA PRO A 51 -16.85 -7.32 11.77
C PRO A 51 -15.54 -6.58 12.06
N ASP A 52 -14.43 -7.30 12.19
CA ASP A 52 -13.10 -6.73 12.47
C ASP A 52 -12.58 -5.88 11.32
N ILE A 53 -12.99 -6.18 10.09
CA ILE A 53 -12.62 -5.45 8.87
C ILE A 53 -13.65 -4.35 8.59
N ALA A 54 -14.94 -4.67 8.67
CA ALA A 54 -16.06 -3.77 8.36
C ALA A 54 -16.11 -2.49 9.22
N ARG A 55 -15.42 -2.48 10.37
CA ARG A 55 -15.28 -1.29 11.22
C ARG A 55 -14.36 -0.21 10.64
N LEU A 56 -13.49 -0.54 9.69
CA LEU A 56 -12.58 0.41 9.05
C LEU A 56 -13.19 0.96 7.74
N PRO A 57 -12.85 2.19 7.35
CA PRO A 57 -13.14 2.68 6.01
C PRO A 57 -12.44 1.85 4.94
N ILE A 58 -13.11 1.71 3.78
CA ILE A 58 -12.54 1.05 2.60
C ILE A 58 -12.16 2.09 1.55
N MET A 59 -10.94 1.99 1.04
CA MET A 59 -10.51 2.74 -0.13
C MET A 59 -10.75 1.86 -1.36
N ILE A 60 -11.65 2.30 -2.25
CA ILE A 60 -11.99 1.58 -3.49
C ILE A 60 -11.01 2.04 -4.57
N ASP A 61 -10.09 1.17 -4.95
CA ASP A 61 -9.04 1.45 -5.93
C ASP A 61 -9.35 0.83 -7.30
N SER A 62 -9.51 1.68 -8.32
CA SER A 62 -9.57 1.25 -9.71
C SER A 62 -9.28 2.39 -10.67
N SER A 63 -8.68 2.05 -11.81
CA SER A 63 -8.55 2.92 -12.97
C SER A 63 -9.86 3.12 -13.75
N LYS A 64 -10.92 2.36 -13.44
CA LYS A 64 -12.21 2.38 -14.13
C LYS A 64 -13.30 2.94 -13.22
N TRP A 65 -13.92 4.03 -13.64
CA TRP A 65 -15.04 4.63 -12.90
C TRP A 65 -16.20 3.66 -12.64
N SER A 66 -16.51 2.75 -13.57
CA SER A 66 -17.60 1.77 -13.38
C SER A 66 -17.36 0.84 -12.19
N VAL A 67 -16.10 0.44 -11.96
CA VAL A 67 -15.72 -0.42 -10.82
C VAL A 67 -15.83 0.35 -9.51
N ILE A 68 -15.36 1.60 -9.49
CA ILE A 68 -15.51 2.51 -8.33
C ILE A 68 -16.99 2.66 -7.98
N GLU A 69 -17.82 2.98 -8.97
CA GLU A 69 -19.25 3.23 -8.75
C GLU A 69 -19.99 1.96 -8.31
N ALA A 70 -19.62 0.79 -8.82
CA ALA A 70 -20.17 -0.48 -8.36
C ALA A 70 -19.79 -0.78 -6.89
N GLY A 71 -18.55 -0.50 -6.50
CA GLY A 71 -18.10 -0.60 -5.11
C GLY A 71 -18.84 0.38 -4.17
N LEU A 72 -19.02 1.63 -4.60
CA LEU A 72 -19.77 2.63 -3.83
C LEU A 72 -21.23 2.23 -3.62
N LYS A 73 -21.86 1.57 -4.60
CA LYS A 73 -23.24 1.08 -4.50
C LYS A 73 -23.40 -0.08 -3.51
N CYS A 74 -22.36 -0.88 -3.28
CA CYS A 74 -22.44 -2.04 -2.38
C CYS A 74 -22.00 -1.74 -0.95
N LEU A 75 -21.11 -0.76 -0.75
CA LEU A 75 -20.63 -0.40 0.59
C LEU A 75 -21.71 0.30 1.42
N GLN A 76 -21.85 -0.16 2.66
CA GLN A 76 -22.73 0.47 3.67
C GLN A 76 -21.97 1.46 4.58
N GLY A 77 -20.63 1.40 4.59
CA GLY A 77 -19.76 2.22 5.43
C GLY A 77 -19.15 3.43 4.71
N ARG A 78 -18.29 4.18 5.41
CA ARG A 78 -17.52 5.27 4.79
C ARG A 78 -16.51 4.68 3.80
N ALA A 79 -16.49 5.23 2.60
CA ALA A 79 -15.51 4.87 1.58
C ALA A 79 -14.58 6.04 1.27
N ILE A 80 -13.45 5.72 0.63
CA ILE A 80 -12.58 6.69 -0.04
C ILE A 80 -12.44 6.22 -1.49
N VAL A 81 -12.69 7.10 -2.44
CA VAL A 81 -12.45 6.80 -3.86
C VAL A 81 -10.97 6.94 -4.18
N ASN A 82 -10.36 5.90 -4.73
CA ASN A 82 -9.00 5.93 -5.28
C ASN A 82 -9.07 5.54 -6.77
N SER A 83 -9.09 6.47 -7.70
CA SER A 83 -8.97 7.92 -7.55
C SER A 83 -9.68 8.62 -8.72
N ILE A 84 -9.77 9.94 -8.67
CA ILE A 84 -10.13 10.78 -9.82
C ILE A 84 -8.94 11.63 -10.26
N SER A 85 -8.97 12.09 -11.52
CA SER A 85 -7.91 12.95 -12.07
C SER A 85 -8.40 13.76 -13.26
N LEU A 86 -7.59 14.72 -13.72
CA LEU A 86 -7.86 15.53 -14.91
C LEU A 86 -7.44 14.84 -16.22
N LYS A 87 -7.01 13.58 -16.18
CA LYS A 87 -6.50 12.81 -17.33
C LYS A 87 -7.45 12.81 -18.53
N GLU A 88 -8.74 12.68 -18.28
CA GLU A 88 -9.79 12.63 -19.31
C GLU A 88 -10.44 14.00 -19.55
N GLY A 89 -9.81 15.06 -19.05
CA GLY A 89 -10.32 16.43 -19.11
C GLY A 89 -11.24 16.80 -17.94
N GLU A 90 -11.57 18.08 -17.87
CA GLU A 90 -12.33 18.62 -16.73
C GLU A 90 -13.79 18.14 -16.67
N ASP A 91 -14.42 17.86 -17.81
CA ASP A 91 -15.82 17.42 -17.84
C ASP A 91 -16.00 16.07 -17.15
N ALA A 92 -15.15 15.09 -17.48
CA ALA A 92 -15.12 13.79 -16.83
C ALA A 92 -14.78 13.93 -15.34
N PHE A 93 -13.80 14.76 -15.00
CA PHE A 93 -13.42 15.03 -13.61
C PHE A 93 -14.59 15.62 -12.79
N ARG A 94 -15.33 16.59 -13.34
CA ARG A 94 -16.52 17.18 -12.69
C ARG A 94 -17.66 16.17 -12.57
N GLU A 95 -17.90 15.34 -13.58
CA GLU A 95 -18.94 14.30 -13.51
C GLU A 95 -18.64 13.31 -12.38
N GLN A 96 -17.41 12.81 -12.32
CA GLN A 96 -16.98 11.86 -11.28
C GLN A 96 -17.01 12.52 -9.89
N ALA A 97 -16.48 13.73 -9.75
CA ALA A 97 -16.52 14.47 -8.48
C ALA A 97 -17.95 14.76 -8.01
N GLN A 98 -18.89 15.04 -8.91
CA GLN A 98 -20.29 15.23 -8.54
C GLN A 98 -20.89 13.94 -7.98
N LYS A 99 -20.65 12.79 -8.64
CA LYS A 99 -21.11 11.49 -8.13
C LYS A 99 -20.52 11.18 -6.75
N ILE A 100 -19.22 11.41 -6.56
CA ILE A 100 -18.54 11.23 -5.26
C ILE A 100 -19.21 12.08 -4.17
N LYS A 101 -19.50 13.34 -4.48
CA LYS A 101 -20.20 14.25 -3.59
C LYS A 101 -21.61 13.74 -3.25
N ASP A 102 -22.33 13.21 -4.23
CA ASP A 102 -23.68 12.64 -4.05
C ASP A 102 -23.66 11.38 -3.16
N TYR A 103 -22.59 10.57 -3.22
CA TYR A 103 -22.36 9.45 -2.29
C TYR A 103 -21.88 9.90 -0.89
N GLY A 104 -21.40 11.15 -0.74
CA GLY A 104 -20.94 11.69 0.54
C GLY A 104 -19.65 11.04 1.05
N VAL A 105 -18.70 10.74 0.14
CA VAL A 105 -17.44 10.06 0.44
C VAL A 105 -16.23 10.92 0.06
N ALA A 106 -15.08 10.65 0.68
CA ALA A 106 -13.82 11.32 0.35
C ALA A 106 -13.21 10.77 -0.94
N THR A 107 -12.27 11.50 -1.54
CA THR A 107 -11.60 11.07 -2.78
C THR A 107 -10.12 11.42 -2.82
N ILE A 108 -9.35 10.50 -3.39
CA ILE A 108 -7.97 10.70 -3.83
C ILE A 108 -8.00 11.42 -5.17
N VAL A 109 -7.27 12.53 -5.26
CA VAL A 109 -7.08 13.30 -6.49
C VAL A 109 -5.64 13.16 -6.94
N MET A 110 -5.42 12.42 -8.02
CA MET A 110 -4.08 12.19 -8.57
C MET A 110 -3.56 13.46 -9.26
N ALA A 111 -2.28 13.77 -9.09
CA ALA A 111 -1.58 14.77 -9.89
C ALA A 111 -1.31 14.25 -11.32
N PHE A 112 -2.38 14.06 -12.10
CA PHE A 112 -2.40 13.60 -13.48
C PHE A 112 -3.44 14.42 -14.24
N ASP A 113 -3.05 15.01 -15.36
CA ASP A 113 -3.96 15.78 -16.23
C ASP A 113 -3.82 15.36 -17.70
N GLU A 114 -4.39 16.14 -18.61
CA GLU A 114 -4.42 15.87 -20.04
C GLU A 114 -3.01 15.81 -20.67
N GLU A 115 -2.00 16.40 -20.02
CA GLU A 115 -0.60 16.35 -20.45
C GLU A 115 0.18 15.16 -19.86
N GLY A 116 -0.44 14.40 -18.96
CA GLY A 116 0.16 13.21 -18.36
C GLY A 116 0.38 13.30 -16.86
N GLN A 117 1.18 12.35 -16.35
CA GLN A 117 1.50 12.26 -14.93
C GLN A 117 2.51 13.35 -14.50
N ALA A 118 2.24 14.05 -13.40
CA ALA A 118 3.15 15.05 -12.88
C ALA A 118 4.36 14.43 -12.17
N VAL A 119 5.52 14.61 -12.78
CA VAL A 119 6.81 14.13 -12.24
C VAL A 119 7.61 15.20 -11.50
N THR A 120 7.44 16.49 -11.85
CA THR A 120 8.20 17.61 -11.24
C THR A 120 7.37 18.38 -10.21
N PHE A 121 8.03 19.01 -9.23
CA PHE A 121 7.38 19.89 -8.25
C PHE A 121 6.42 20.90 -8.91
N LYS A 122 6.87 21.57 -9.97
CA LYS A 122 6.06 22.57 -10.69
C LYS A 122 4.76 21.95 -11.21
N ARG A 123 4.85 20.86 -11.97
CA ARG A 123 3.67 20.19 -12.54
C ARG A 123 2.74 19.64 -11.46
N LYS A 124 3.29 19.05 -10.40
CA LYS A 124 2.47 18.51 -9.29
C LYS A 124 1.65 19.63 -8.64
N THR A 125 2.27 20.77 -8.30
CA THR A 125 1.55 21.92 -7.71
C THR A 125 0.53 22.56 -8.65
N GLU A 126 0.83 22.64 -9.95
CA GLU A 126 -0.08 23.19 -10.96
C GLU A 126 -1.37 22.37 -11.05
N ILE A 127 -1.25 21.04 -11.16
CA ILE A 127 -2.40 20.14 -11.26
C ILE A 127 -3.21 20.15 -9.97
N CYS A 128 -2.56 20.01 -8.80
CA CYS A 128 -3.26 20.04 -7.51
C CYS A 128 -4.01 21.37 -7.31
N LYS A 129 -3.41 22.51 -7.66
CA LYS A 129 -4.07 23.82 -7.58
C LYS A 129 -5.28 23.91 -8.49
N ARG A 130 -5.17 23.44 -9.74
CA ARG A 130 -6.26 23.43 -10.72
C ARG A 130 -7.41 22.56 -10.23
N ALA A 131 -7.12 21.33 -9.81
CA ALA A 131 -8.13 20.41 -9.28
C ALA A 131 -8.80 20.97 -8.02
N TYR A 132 -8.03 21.53 -7.09
CA TYR A 132 -8.57 22.19 -5.89
C TYR A 132 -9.55 23.30 -6.23
N ARG A 133 -9.21 24.19 -7.17
CA ARG A 133 -10.08 25.29 -7.60
C ARG A 133 -11.39 24.76 -8.17
N ILE A 134 -11.33 23.77 -9.06
CA ILE A 134 -12.53 23.16 -9.66
C ILE A 134 -13.42 22.55 -8.58
N LEU A 135 -12.84 21.73 -7.69
CA LEU A 135 -13.60 21.05 -6.65
C LEU A 135 -14.21 22.04 -5.64
N THR A 136 -13.43 22.98 -5.14
CA THR A 136 -13.88 23.85 -4.04
C THR A 136 -14.66 25.07 -4.53
N GLU A 137 -14.13 25.83 -5.48
CA GLU A 137 -14.73 27.10 -5.91
C GLU A 137 -15.89 26.90 -6.88
N GLU A 138 -15.81 25.91 -7.78
CA GLU A 138 -16.83 25.70 -8.83
C GLU A 138 -17.89 24.67 -8.40
N MET A 139 -17.52 23.66 -7.60
CA MET A 139 -18.41 22.57 -7.21
C MET A 139 -18.79 22.56 -5.72
N ASN A 140 -18.21 23.44 -4.90
CA ASN A 140 -18.44 23.48 -3.45
C ASN A 140 -18.24 22.09 -2.80
N PHE A 141 -17.18 21.40 -3.21
CA PHE A 141 -16.74 20.12 -2.64
C PHE A 141 -15.97 20.40 -1.34
N PRO A 142 -16.23 19.69 -0.22
CA PRO A 142 -15.55 19.95 1.05
C PRO A 142 -14.04 19.69 0.95
N GLY A 143 -13.21 20.66 1.36
CA GLY A 143 -11.74 20.52 1.32
C GLY A 143 -11.23 19.34 2.16
N GLU A 144 -11.90 19.06 3.30
CA GLU A 144 -11.58 17.94 4.20
C GLU A 144 -11.77 16.54 3.60
N ASP A 145 -12.57 16.44 2.53
CA ASP A 145 -12.83 15.21 1.77
C ASP A 145 -11.91 15.07 0.54
N ILE A 146 -11.02 16.05 0.30
CA ILE A 146 -10.03 16.02 -0.78
C ILE A 146 -8.69 15.53 -0.22
N ILE A 147 -8.20 14.43 -0.78
CA ILE A 147 -6.89 13.87 -0.48
C ILE A 147 -6.06 13.91 -1.76
N PHE A 148 -5.02 14.75 -1.82
CA PHE A 148 -4.14 14.79 -2.99
C PHE A 148 -3.12 13.64 -2.94
N ASP A 149 -2.91 12.98 -4.09
CA ASP A 149 -1.74 12.14 -4.33
C ASP A 149 -0.83 12.82 -5.37
N PRO A 150 0.27 13.47 -4.92
CA PRO A 150 1.25 14.08 -5.81
C PRO A 150 2.08 13.11 -6.64
N ASN A 151 1.81 11.80 -6.63
CA ASN A 151 2.58 10.69 -7.20
C ASN A 151 3.91 10.43 -6.50
N ILE A 152 3.96 9.41 -5.64
CA ILE A 152 5.22 8.77 -5.25
C ILE A 152 5.71 7.91 -6.41
N LEU A 153 6.87 8.26 -6.96
CA LEU A 153 7.47 7.60 -8.11
C LEU A 153 8.76 6.87 -7.72
N THR A 154 9.13 5.89 -8.54
CA THR A 154 10.33 5.07 -8.31
C THR A 154 11.59 5.92 -8.41
N ILE A 155 12.49 5.80 -7.43
CA ILE A 155 13.83 6.42 -7.43
C ILE A 155 14.93 5.35 -7.54
N ALA A 156 16.18 5.78 -7.64
CA ALA A 156 17.34 4.88 -7.81
C ALA A 156 17.21 3.93 -9.01
N THR A 157 16.63 4.42 -10.11
CA THR A 157 16.42 3.63 -11.34
C THR A 157 17.65 3.61 -12.26
N GLY A 158 18.72 4.34 -11.90
CA GLY A 158 19.87 4.60 -12.76
C GLY A 158 19.67 5.74 -13.76
N MET A 159 18.54 6.45 -13.73
CA MET A 159 18.24 7.61 -14.58
C MET A 159 18.28 8.88 -13.74
N GLU A 160 19.09 9.87 -14.15
CA GLU A 160 19.30 11.10 -13.38
C GLU A 160 18.00 11.90 -13.19
N GLU A 161 17.10 11.84 -14.18
CA GLU A 161 15.80 12.51 -14.18
C GLU A 161 14.89 12.04 -13.03
N HIS A 162 15.11 10.83 -12.51
CA HIS A 162 14.28 10.23 -11.46
C HIS A 162 14.80 10.51 -10.05
N ASN A 163 16.06 10.97 -9.91
CA ASN A 163 16.71 11.13 -8.61
C ASN A 163 15.96 12.09 -7.67
N ASN A 164 15.28 13.09 -8.23
CA ASN A 164 14.61 14.12 -7.44
C ASN A 164 13.13 13.85 -7.13
N TYR A 165 12.57 12.72 -7.56
CA TYR A 165 11.11 12.48 -7.44
C TYR A 165 10.60 12.48 -5.99
N ALA A 166 11.35 11.89 -5.06
CA ALA A 166 10.98 11.88 -3.64
C ALA A 166 11.06 13.29 -3.02
N VAL A 167 12.10 14.06 -3.35
CA VAL A 167 12.25 15.45 -2.92
C VAL A 167 11.12 16.32 -3.46
N ASP A 168 10.79 16.17 -4.74
CA ASP A 168 9.69 16.91 -5.36
C ASP A 168 8.34 16.56 -4.74
N PHE A 169 8.10 15.28 -4.39
CA PHE A 169 6.91 14.87 -3.65
C PHE A 169 6.82 15.57 -2.29
N MET A 170 7.89 15.57 -1.49
CA MET A 170 7.91 16.21 -0.17
C MET A 170 7.71 17.72 -0.26
N ARG A 171 8.36 18.38 -1.23
CA ARG A 171 8.16 19.81 -1.48
C ARG A 171 6.72 20.12 -1.89
N THR A 172 6.12 19.30 -2.76
CA THR A 172 4.71 19.46 -3.13
C THR A 172 3.80 19.24 -1.94
N THR A 173 4.10 18.28 -1.07
CA THR A 173 3.34 18.02 0.16
C THR A 173 3.29 19.29 1.01
N THR A 174 4.45 19.89 1.33
CA THR A 174 4.50 21.16 2.09
C THR A 174 3.71 22.27 1.38
N TRP A 175 3.88 22.41 0.07
CA TRP A 175 3.16 23.42 -0.70
C TRP A 175 1.64 23.23 -0.64
N ILE A 176 1.14 21.99 -0.74
CA ILE A 176 -0.29 21.68 -0.62
C ILE A 176 -0.80 22.10 0.76
N LYS A 177 -0.11 21.72 1.85
CA LYS A 177 -0.53 22.08 3.21
C LYS A 177 -0.53 23.59 3.45
N GLU A 178 0.37 24.34 2.81
CA GLU A 178 0.45 25.80 2.92
C GLU A 178 -0.59 26.55 2.07
N ASN A 179 -1.03 25.98 0.94
CA ASN A 179 -1.77 26.74 -0.09
C ASN A 179 -3.19 26.21 -0.34
N LEU A 180 -3.49 24.95 -0.01
CA LEU A 180 -4.76 24.29 -0.27
C LEU A 180 -5.40 23.87 1.07
N PRO A 181 -6.12 24.78 1.75
CA PRO A 181 -6.59 24.56 3.12
C PRO A 181 -7.54 23.36 3.22
N ASP A 182 -7.58 22.78 4.42
CA ASP A 182 -8.40 21.62 4.82
C ASP A 182 -8.10 20.29 4.09
N THR A 183 -7.33 20.32 3.01
CA THR A 183 -6.97 19.12 2.25
C THR A 183 -5.93 18.25 2.95
N LYS A 184 -5.92 16.97 2.57
CA LYS A 184 -4.95 15.98 3.01
C LYS A 184 -4.01 15.59 1.88
N VAL A 185 -2.86 15.01 2.22
CA VAL A 185 -1.91 14.44 1.26
C VAL A 185 -1.70 12.95 1.56
N SER A 186 -1.72 12.14 0.50
CA SER A 186 -1.44 10.70 0.51
C SER A 186 -0.43 10.31 -0.57
N GLY A 187 -0.05 9.04 -0.58
CA GLY A 187 0.74 8.44 -1.65
C GLY A 187 1.02 6.96 -1.47
N GLY A 188 1.20 6.25 -2.58
CA GLY A 188 1.64 4.86 -2.63
C GLY A 188 3.13 4.69 -2.27
N VAL A 189 3.46 4.46 -1.01
CA VAL A 189 4.85 4.43 -0.50
C VAL A 189 5.68 3.32 -1.15
N SER A 190 5.07 2.17 -1.41
CA SER A 190 5.74 1.01 -2.00
C SER A 190 6.36 1.30 -3.37
N ASN A 191 5.78 2.23 -4.14
CA ASN A 191 6.23 2.62 -5.48
C ASN A 191 7.65 3.21 -5.46
N LEU A 192 8.02 3.92 -4.40
CA LEU A 192 9.34 4.53 -4.21
C LEU A 192 10.48 3.53 -4.43
N SER A 193 10.25 2.29 -3.98
CA SER A 193 11.27 1.25 -3.79
C SER A 193 11.31 0.17 -4.88
N PHE A 194 10.60 0.36 -6.00
CA PHE A 194 10.48 -0.69 -7.02
C PHE A 194 11.82 -1.13 -7.65
N SER A 195 12.82 -0.25 -7.68
CA SER A 195 14.19 -0.58 -8.11
C SER A 195 14.85 -1.68 -7.25
N PHE A 196 14.35 -1.93 -6.04
CA PHE A 196 14.92 -2.89 -5.08
C PHE A 196 13.99 -4.09 -4.80
N ARG A 197 13.09 -4.43 -5.72
CA ARG A 197 12.23 -5.62 -5.60
C ARG A 197 13.07 -6.88 -5.31
N GLY A 198 12.67 -7.64 -4.29
CA GLY A 198 13.38 -8.82 -3.81
C GLY A 198 14.47 -8.54 -2.76
N ASN A 199 14.62 -7.28 -2.31
CA ASN A 199 15.45 -6.92 -1.16
C ASN A 199 14.62 -6.16 -0.12
N ASP A 200 13.83 -6.89 0.67
CA ASP A 200 12.87 -6.28 1.59
C ASP A 200 13.57 -5.44 2.67
N THR A 201 14.75 -5.83 3.15
CA THR A 201 15.54 -5.02 4.11
C THR A 201 15.81 -3.60 3.61
N VAL A 202 16.19 -3.45 2.35
CA VAL A 202 16.42 -2.12 1.76
C VAL A 202 15.10 -1.40 1.52
N ARG A 203 14.06 -2.10 1.05
CA ARG A 203 12.74 -1.49 0.78
C ARG A 203 12.10 -0.94 2.05
N GLU A 204 12.08 -1.72 3.12
CA GLU A 204 11.56 -1.31 4.43
C GLU A 204 12.32 -0.09 4.96
N ALA A 205 13.65 -0.03 4.77
CA ALA A 205 14.46 1.13 5.16
C ALA A 205 14.10 2.38 4.36
N MET A 206 13.91 2.22 3.06
CA MET A 206 13.45 3.30 2.19
C MET A 206 12.06 3.81 2.60
N HIS A 207 11.12 2.91 2.91
CA HIS A 207 9.76 3.30 3.31
C HIS A 207 9.77 4.08 4.62
N SER A 208 10.43 3.57 5.65
CA SER A 208 10.50 4.22 6.96
C SER A 208 11.24 5.56 6.91
N ALA A 209 12.37 5.65 6.19
CA ALA A 209 13.08 6.91 6.00
C ALA A 209 12.27 7.93 5.18
N PHE A 210 11.59 7.49 4.12
CA PHE A 210 10.73 8.37 3.34
C PHE A 210 9.57 8.89 4.16
N LEU A 211 8.86 8.01 4.88
CA LEU A 211 7.73 8.40 5.73
C LEU A 211 8.17 9.39 6.82
N TYR A 212 9.33 9.19 7.44
CA TYR A 212 9.87 10.12 8.43
C TYR A 212 9.98 11.55 7.91
N HIS A 213 10.53 11.74 6.71
CA HIS A 213 10.68 13.07 6.10
C HIS A 213 9.37 13.58 5.47
N ALA A 214 8.58 12.71 4.86
CA ALA A 214 7.31 13.08 4.24
C ALA A 214 6.26 13.51 5.28
N ILE A 215 6.18 12.82 6.43
CA ILE A 215 5.31 13.22 7.55
C ILE A 215 5.72 14.59 8.08
N LYS A 216 7.03 14.86 8.25
CA LYS A 216 7.52 16.20 8.61
C LYS A 216 7.16 17.27 7.58
N ALA A 217 7.10 16.91 6.30
CA ALA A 217 6.69 17.79 5.22
C ALA A 217 5.16 18.01 5.19
N GLY A 218 4.38 17.21 5.92
CA GLY A 218 2.93 17.34 6.05
C GLY A 218 2.10 16.20 5.45
N LEU A 219 2.69 15.02 5.20
CA LEU A 219 1.95 13.84 4.73
C LEU A 219 0.97 13.36 5.82
N ASP A 220 -0.31 13.25 5.47
CA ASP A 220 -1.37 12.87 6.40
C ASP A 220 -1.67 11.37 6.38
N MET A 221 -1.51 10.73 5.20
CA MET A 221 -1.87 9.33 4.96
C MET A 221 -0.85 8.68 4.02
N GLY A 222 -0.76 7.35 4.01
CA GLY A 222 0.08 6.64 3.05
C GLY A 222 -0.43 5.22 2.81
N ILE A 223 -0.41 4.78 1.55
CA ILE A 223 -0.72 3.39 1.20
C ILE A 223 0.57 2.58 1.39
N VAL A 224 0.59 1.80 2.46
CA VAL A 224 1.76 1.09 2.99
C VAL A 224 1.41 -0.37 3.25
N ASN A 225 2.42 -1.23 3.32
CA ASN A 225 2.25 -2.53 3.96
C ASN A 225 2.52 -2.35 5.46
N PRO A 226 1.50 -2.41 6.34
CA PRO A 226 1.66 -2.14 7.77
C PRO A 226 2.63 -3.11 8.45
N GLY A 227 2.71 -4.37 7.98
CA GLY A 227 3.62 -5.39 8.54
C GLY A 227 5.09 -5.20 8.15
N MET A 228 5.41 -4.28 7.26
CA MET A 228 6.76 -4.02 6.74
C MET A 228 7.31 -2.63 7.13
N LEU A 229 6.71 -1.99 8.13
CA LEU A 229 7.18 -0.70 8.62
C LEU A 229 8.11 -0.86 9.82
N GLN A 230 9.42 -0.77 9.59
CA GLN A 230 10.39 -0.73 10.67
C GLN A 230 10.45 0.66 11.33
N VAL A 231 10.89 0.71 12.58
CA VAL A 231 11.08 1.97 13.30
C VAL A 231 12.29 2.70 12.72
N TYR A 232 12.13 3.99 12.37
CA TYR A 232 13.18 4.80 11.74
C TYR A 232 14.50 4.79 12.54
N ASP A 233 14.41 4.93 13.87
CA ASP A 233 15.58 4.96 14.77
C ASP A 233 16.29 3.60 14.90
N GLU A 234 15.65 2.51 14.48
CA GLU A 234 16.22 1.15 14.50
C GLU A 234 16.95 0.79 13.21
N ILE A 235 16.85 1.64 12.17
CA ILE A 235 17.57 1.43 10.91
C ILE A 235 19.08 1.54 11.19
N PRO A 236 19.90 0.55 10.78
CA PRO A 236 21.35 0.64 10.95
C PRO A 236 21.91 1.92 10.33
N ALA A 237 22.76 2.65 11.06
CA ALA A 237 23.22 3.99 10.68
C ALA A 237 23.82 4.06 9.26
N GLU A 238 24.58 3.04 8.85
CA GLU A 238 25.15 2.95 7.50
C GLU A 238 24.05 2.82 6.43
N LEU A 239 23.06 1.95 6.64
CA LEU A 239 21.94 1.79 5.71
C LEU A 239 21.08 3.06 5.68
N LEU A 240 20.84 3.68 6.83
CA LEU A 240 20.08 4.92 6.93
C LEU A 240 20.74 6.04 6.12
N GLU A 241 22.05 6.23 6.25
CA GLU A 241 22.79 7.23 5.48
C GLU A 241 22.63 7.00 3.96
N LEU A 242 22.79 5.77 3.51
CA LEU A 242 22.67 5.39 2.09
C LEU A 242 21.26 5.61 1.55
N VAL A 243 20.25 5.24 2.33
CA VAL A 243 18.84 5.40 1.98
C VAL A 243 18.47 6.88 1.92
N GLU A 244 18.87 7.68 2.90
CA GLU A 244 18.61 9.12 2.92
C GLU A 244 19.34 9.86 1.81
N ASP A 245 20.57 9.45 1.46
CA ASP A 245 21.31 10.02 0.33
C ASP A 245 20.52 9.89 -0.98
N VAL A 246 19.82 8.77 -1.15
CA VAL A 246 18.95 8.49 -2.30
C VAL A 246 17.62 9.25 -2.21
N ILE A 247 16.92 9.18 -1.08
CA ILE A 247 15.59 9.82 -0.90
C ILE A 247 15.67 11.35 -0.97
N LEU A 248 16.69 11.93 -0.33
CA LEU A 248 16.88 13.38 -0.25
C LEU A 248 17.77 13.91 -1.38
N ASN A 249 18.22 13.03 -2.29
CA ASN A 249 19.09 13.37 -3.42
C ASN A 249 20.32 14.21 -2.98
N ARG A 250 20.99 13.82 -1.89
CA ARG A 250 22.05 14.62 -1.25
C ARG A 250 23.37 14.62 -2.03
N ARG A 251 23.56 13.61 -2.88
CA ARG A 251 24.80 13.35 -3.61
C ARG A 251 24.53 12.63 -4.92
N LYS A 252 25.45 12.77 -5.88
CA LYS A 252 25.30 12.23 -7.24
C LYS A 252 25.44 10.71 -7.34
N ASP A 253 26.26 10.12 -6.49
CA ASP A 253 26.58 8.69 -6.45
C ASP A 253 25.71 7.91 -5.44
N SER A 254 24.60 8.49 -4.97
CA SER A 254 23.71 7.88 -3.98
C SER A 254 23.12 6.54 -4.46
N THR A 255 22.61 6.52 -5.69
CA THR A 255 22.04 5.33 -6.34
C THR A 255 23.05 4.18 -6.41
N ASP A 256 24.25 4.42 -6.93
CA ASP A 256 25.27 3.39 -7.10
C ASP A 256 25.73 2.81 -5.77
N ARG A 257 25.86 3.65 -4.73
CA ARG A 257 26.22 3.22 -3.38
C ARG A 257 25.15 2.33 -2.76
N LEU A 258 23.88 2.71 -2.86
CA LEU A 258 22.79 1.92 -2.30
C LEU A 258 22.61 0.59 -3.05
N ILE A 259 22.76 0.58 -4.39
CA ILE A 259 22.75 -0.66 -5.19
C ILE A 259 23.89 -1.59 -4.75
N SER A 260 25.12 -1.07 -4.63
CA SER A 260 26.26 -1.86 -4.19
C SER A 260 26.04 -2.45 -2.80
N TYR A 261 25.47 -1.68 -1.87
CA TYR A 261 25.12 -2.18 -0.55
C TYR A 261 24.03 -3.26 -0.61
N ALA A 262 22.98 -3.04 -1.41
CA ALA A 262 21.88 -3.98 -1.59
C ALA A 262 22.35 -5.36 -2.10
N GLU A 263 23.38 -5.40 -2.96
CA GLU A 263 23.98 -6.65 -3.41
C GLU A 263 24.65 -7.42 -2.27
N THR A 264 25.34 -6.75 -1.35
CA THR A 264 25.96 -7.41 -0.19
C THR A 264 24.92 -7.97 0.78
N VAL A 265 23.81 -7.24 0.99
CA VAL A 265 22.68 -7.71 1.81
C VAL A 265 22.03 -8.93 1.17
N ARG A 266 21.81 -8.92 -0.14
CA ARG A 266 21.19 -10.06 -0.86
C ARG A 266 22.06 -11.32 -0.78
N GLN A 267 23.38 -11.17 -0.88
CA GLN A 267 24.34 -12.28 -0.69
C GLN A 267 24.32 -12.84 0.74
N THR A 268 24.06 -11.98 1.72
CA THR A 268 23.98 -12.36 3.15
C THR A 268 22.63 -13.00 3.48
N ALA A 269 21.53 -12.51 2.90
CA ALA A 269 20.19 -13.10 3.00
C ALA A 269 20.13 -14.48 2.33
N GLY A 270 20.82 -14.67 1.18
CA GLY A 270 21.01 -16.00 0.58
C GLY A 270 21.81 -16.98 1.43
N LYS A 271 22.56 -16.50 2.44
CA LYS A 271 23.22 -17.32 3.47
C LYS A 271 22.36 -17.53 4.73
N LYS A 272 21.35 -16.70 4.96
CA LYS A 272 20.28 -16.99 5.92
C LYS A 272 19.27 -17.90 5.24
N VAL A 273 19.62 -19.19 5.13
CA VAL A 273 18.62 -20.25 5.18
C VAL A 273 17.70 -19.89 6.34
N ARG A 274 16.39 -19.70 6.08
CA ARG A 274 15.37 -19.64 7.13
C ARG A 274 15.67 -20.82 8.05
N LYS A 275 16.30 -20.55 9.19
CA LYS A 275 16.44 -21.59 10.19
C LYS A 275 15.02 -21.79 10.67
N ASP A 276 14.41 -22.86 10.20
CA ASP A 276 13.19 -23.38 10.76
C ASP A 276 13.49 -23.89 12.16
N ASP A 277 13.82 -22.98 13.08
CA ASP A 277 14.11 -23.31 14.47
C ASP A 277 12.87 -23.92 15.14
N TRP A 278 11.67 -23.66 14.59
CA TRP A 278 10.43 -24.35 14.94
C TRP A 278 10.44 -25.82 14.54
N ARG A 279 11.09 -26.21 13.44
CA ARG A 279 11.25 -27.62 13.03
C ARG A 279 12.12 -28.43 13.99
N LYS A 280 12.85 -27.76 14.89
CA LYS A 280 13.62 -28.43 15.96
C LYS A 280 12.78 -28.74 17.20
N LYS A 281 11.51 -28.32 17.25
CA LYS A 281 10.59 -28.59 18.37
C LYS A 281 9.91 -29.95 18.22
N THR A 282 9.12 -30.33 19.23
CA THR A 282 8.33 -31.57 19.22
C THR A 282 7.29 -31.56 18.08
N VAL A 283 6.87 -32.73 17.62
CA VAL A 283 5.89 -32.82 16.51
C VAL A 283 4.58 -32.10 16.85
N GLN A 284 4.14 -32.13 18.11
CA GLN A 284 2.98 -31.38 18.58
C GLN A 284 3.18 -29.87 18.46
N ASP A 285 4.33 -29.35 18.91
CA ASP A 285 4.65 -27.93 18.78
C ASP A 285 4.75 -27.48 17.31
N ARG A 286 5.21 -28.37 16.41
CA ARG A 286 5.30 -28.11 14.97
C ARG A 286 3.92 -28.04 14.34
N ILE A 287 3.05 -29.00 14.63
CA ILE A 287 1.66 -29.02 14.13
C ILE A 287 0.89 -27.82 14.67
N ASN A 288 0.98 -27.52 15.97
CA ASN A 288 0.31 -26.37 16.58
C ASN A 288 0.84 -25.05 15.97
N HIS A 289 2.16 -24.91 15.82
CA HIS A 289 2.76 -23.76 15.14
C HIS A 289 2.26 -23.61 13.70
N ALA A 290 2.20 -24.70 12.94
CA ALA A 290 1.74 -24.72 11.56
C ALA A 290 0.26 -24.35 11.45
N LEU A 291 -0.60 -24.89 12.32
CA LEU A 291 -2.05 -24.60 12.36
C LEU A 291 -2.34 -23.15 12.77
N VAL A 292 -1.68 -22.63 13.81
CA VAL A 292 -1.85 -21.25 14.28
C VAL A 292 -1.35 -20.23 13.26
N ARG A 293 -0.31 -20.57 12.49
CA ARG A 293 0.31 -19.68 11.49
C ARG A 293 -0.17 -19.92 10.05
N GLY A 294 -1.07 -20.87 9.82
CA GLY A 294 -1.55 -21.22 8.49
C GLY A 294 -0.46 -21.76 7.55
N ILE A 295 0.58 -22.40 8.07
CA ILE A 295 1.68 -22.97 7.29
C ILE A 295 1.28 -24.38 6.85
N THR A 296 1.22 -24.63 5.55
CA THR A 296 0.90 -25.95 4.99
C THR A 296 2.14 -26.77 4.63
N ASP A 297 3.33 -26.17 4.65
CA ASP A 297 4.60 -26.84 4.43
C ASP A 297 4.86 -27.88 5.54
N HIS A 298 5.22 -29.11 5.16
CA HIS A 298 5.53 -30.24 6.06
C HIS A 298 4.37 -30.81 6.89
N ILE A 299 3.13 -30.32 6.71
CA ILE A 299 1.99 -30.75 7.54
C ILE A 299 1.69 -32.25 7.39
N GLU A 300 1.82 -32.81 6.19
CA GLU A 300 1.59 -34.24 5.95
C GLU A 300 2.64 -35.10 6.65
N GLU A 301 3.91 -34.67 6.62
CA GLU A 301 5.02 -35.36 7.28
C GLU A 301 4.86 -35.33 8.81
N ASP A 302 4.48 -34.17 9.36
CA ASP A 302 4.29 -34.00 10.80
C ASP A 302 3.06 -34.73 11.32
N VAL A 303 1.94 -34.73 10.57
CA VAL A 303 0.73 -35.49 10.93
C VAL A 303 1.01 -37.00 10.91
N GLU A 304 1.79 -37.49 9.95
CA GLU A 304 2.18 -38.91 9.89
C GLU A 304 3.15 -39.27 11.03
N GLU A 305 4.08 -38.38 11.39
CA GLU A 305 4.96 -38.56 12.55
C GLU A 305 4.17 -38.58 13.88
N ALA A 306 3.16 -37.71 14.02
CA ALA A 306 2.27 -37.67 15.18
C ALA A 306 1.35 -38.90 15.25
N ARG A 307 1.01 -39.52 14.11
CA ARG A 307 0.09 -40.67 14.03
C ARG A 307 0.51 -41.86 14.90
N GLY A 308 1.81 -42.06 15.13
CA GLY A 308 2.32 -43.13 16.00
C GLY A 308 2.07 -42.90 17.50
N GLY A 309 1.65 -41.69 17.90
CA GLY A 309 1.48 -41.29 19.31
C GLY A 309 0.05 -41.12 19.79
N TYR A 310 -0.96 -41.31 18.93
CA TYR A 310 -2.38 -41.14 19.27
C TYR A 310 -3.19 -42.37 18.83
N ASP A 311 -4.24 -42.70 19.57
CA ASP A 311 -5.03 -43.91 19.34
C ASP A 311 -6.01 -43.74 18.17
N THR A 312 -6.40 -42.50 17.86
CA THR A 312 -7.24 -42.18 16.70
C THR A 312 -6.75 -40.97 15.91
N SER A 313 -7.01 -40.94 14.61
CA SER A 313 -6.67 -39.79 13.76
C SER A 313 -7.42 -38.50 14.15
N LEU A 314 -8.55 -38.64 14.86
CA LEU A 314 -9.34 -37.49 15.33
C LEU A 314 -8.61 -36.73 16.45
N GLU A 315 -7.89 -37.44 17.32
CA GLU A 315 -7.12 -36.85 18.43
C GLU A 315 -5.93 -36.01 17.96
N ILE A 316 -5.44 -36.23 16.73
CA ILE A 316 -4.38 -35.40 16.12
C ILE A 316 -4.94 -34.04 15.68
N ILE A 317 -6.22 -33.97 15.36
CA ILE A 317 -6.93 -32.74 14.97
C ILE A 317 -7.46 -32.00 16.20
N GLU A 318 -7.91 -32.74 17.21
CA GLU A 318 -8.56 -32.18 18.41
C GLU A 318 -7.59 -31.93 19.59
N GLY A 319 -6.37 -32.50 19.58
CA GLY A 319 -5.52 -32.64 20.77
C GLY A 319 -4.20 -31.84 20.90
N PRO A 320 -3.52 -31.38 19.83
CA PRO A 320 -2.28 -30.59 19.95
C PRO A 320 -2.44 -29.09 20.22
#